data_AF-A0A1I6NRE8-F1
#
_entry.id   AF-A0A1I6NRE8-F1
#
_cell.length_a   1.000
_cell.length_b   1.000
_cell.length_c   1.000
_cell.angle_alpha   90.00
_cell.angle_beta   90.00
_cell.angle_gamma   90.00
#
_symmetry.space_group_name_H-M   'P 1'
#
loop_
_entity.id
_entity.type
_entity.pdbx_description
1 polymer ?
#
loop_
_entity_poly.entity_id
_entity_poly.type
_entity_poly.pdbx_seq_one_letter_code
_entity_poly.pdbx_strand_id
1 'polypeptide(L)'
;MSNHQTELPVTDPAGPALDQIDTIQNTMTKSIDAESMVCSISAQLTRLPNIKELPGIAEVLKENTFTSYHRLTAKGCIQRLVTQDWHETVIIACIQSLYTARNHDRIRRGYMLETKRVAPPPTKATIENWIQWLDNAEGYLQETMVQTQQLIGYRQWHQFTSDPL
;
A
#
# COMPACT_ATOMS: atom_id res chain seq x y z
N MET A 1 -37.91 24.68 -34.61
CA MET A 1 -37.90 23.94 -33.33
C MET A 1 -36.77 22.94 -33.42
N SER A 2 -35.65 23.23 -32.77
CA SER A 2 -34.42 22.43 -32.85
C SER A 2 -34.39 21.48 -31.66
N ASN A 3 -34.41 20.16 -31.92
CA ASN A 3 -34.25 19.15 -30.89
C ASN A 3 -32.77 19.06 -30.50
N HIS A 4 -32.43 19.56 -29.31
CA HIS A 4 -31.17 19.23 -28.65
C HIS A 4 -31.38 17.96 -27.84
N GLN A 5 -31.08 16.81 -28.46
CA GLN A 5 -30.79 15.59 -27.70
C GLN A 5 -29.44 15.78 -27.03
N THR A 6 -29.47 16.01 -25.72
CA THR A 6 -28.28 15.99 -24.87
C THR A 6 -27.89 14.52 -24.68
N GLU A 7 -26.87 14.06 -25.41
CA GLU A 7 -26.26 12.75 -25.16
C GLU A 7 -25.63 12.77 -23.75
N LEU A 8 -26.15 11.93 -22.86
CA LEU A 8 -25.50 11.61 -21.59
C LEU A 8 -24.19 10.84 -21.88
N PRO A 9 -23.11 11.08 -21.11
CA PRO A 9 -21.87 10.37 -21.33
C PRO A 9 -22.09 8.88 -21.03
N VAL A 10 -21.79 8.06 -22.03
CA VAL A 10 -21.76 6.60 -21.94
C VAL A 10 -20.79 6.21 -20.82
N THR A 11 -21.33 5.72 -19.70
CA THR A 11 -20.53 4.94 -18.75
C THR A 11 -20.16 3.64 -19.45
N ASP A 12 -18.87 3.38 -19.59
CA ASP A 12 -18.35 2.13 -20.14
C ASP A 12 -19.00 0.94 -19.40
N PRO A 13 -19.82 0.11 -20.05
CA PRO A 13 -20.64 -0.91 -19.39
C PRO A 13 -19.88 -2.19 -19.04
N ALA A 14 -18.59 -2.29 -19.40
CA ALA A 14 -17.76 -3.39 -18.97
C ALA A 14 -17.15 -3.06 -17.61
N GLY A 15 -17.65 -3.69 -16.55
CA GLY A 15 -16.87 -3.81 -15.32
C GLY A 15 -15.46 -4.35 -15.61
N PRO A 16 -14.52 -4.24 -14.65
CA PRO A 16 -13.15 -4.69 -14.84
C PRO A 16 -13.08 -6.09 -15.46
N ALA A 17 -12.23 -6.27 -16.47
CA ALA A 17 -12.00 -7.57 -17.05
C ALA A 17 -11.47 -8.54 -15.97
N LEU A 18 -11.97 -9.79 -15.95
CA LEU A 18 -11.70 -10.76 -14.88
C LEU A 18 -10.20 -11.04 -14.67
N ASP A 19 -9.39 -10.92 -15.72
CA ASP A 19 -7.94 -11.03 -15.69
C ASP A 19 -7.28 -9.88 -14.88
N GLN A 20 -7.87 -8.70 -14.88
CA GLN A 20 -7.40 -7.56 -14.09
C GLN A 20 -7.70 -7.75 -12.60
N ILE A 21 -8.80 -8.41 -12.26
CA ILE A 21 -9.20 -8.70 -10.88
C ILE A 21 -8.19 -9.61 -10.19
N ASP A 22 -7.89 -10.76 -10.79
CA ASP A 22 -6.93 -11.72 -10.25
C ASP A 22 -5.55 -11.07 -10.12
N THR A 23 -5.19 -10.21 -11.07
CA THR A 23 -3.93 -9.47 -11.06
C THR A 23 -3.84 -8.52 -9.85
N ILE A 24 -4.88 -7.71 -9.60
CA ILE A 24 -4.90 -6.76 -8.46
C ILE A 24 -4.77 -7.51 -7.14
N GLN A 25 -5.58 -8.56 -6.94
CA GLN A 25 -5.58 -9.33 -5.70
C GLN A 25 -4.25 -10.05 -5.45
N ASN A 26 -3.63 -10.57 -6.51
CA ASN A 26 -2.32 -11.21 -6.43
C ASN A 26 -1.22 -10.21 -6.09
N THR A 27 -1.16 -9.06 -6.76
CA THR A 27 -0.17 -8.02 -6.47
C THR A 27 -0.35 -7.46 -5.05
N MET A 28 -1.58 -7.23 -4.60
CA MET A 28 -1.85 -6.78 -3.23
C MET A 28 -1.41 -7.83 -2.19
N THR A 29 -1.61 -9.11 -2.49
CA THR A 29 -1.15 -10.20 -1.62
C THR A 29 0.38 -10.25 -1.55
N LYS A 30 1.09 -10.08 -2.67
CA LYS A 30 2.56 -9.96 -2.67
C LYS A 30 3.06 -8.78 -1.82
N SER A 31 2.36 -7.65 -1.83
CA SER A 31 2.69 -6.50 -0.97
C SER A 31 2.56 -6.86 0.52
N ILE A 32 1.50 -7.58 0.90
CA ILE A 32 1.28 -8.04 2.28
C ILE A 32 2.31 -9.09 2.69
N ASP A 33 2.63 -10.03 1.80
CA ASP A 33 3.63 -11.06 2.09
C ASP A 33 5.01 -10.45 2.32
N ALA A 34 5.40 -9.47 1.49
CA ALA A 34 6.64 -8.72 1.69
C ALA A 34 6.62 -7.89 2.99
N GLU A 35 5.50 -7.26 3.33
CA GLU A 35 5.32 -6.57 4.61
C GLU A 35 5.41 -7.55 5.80
N SER A 36 4.93 -8.78 5.66
CA SER A 36 5.07 -9.81 6.69
C SER A 36 6.54 -10.14 6.96
N MET A 37 7.38 -10.15 5.91
CA MET A 37 8.82 -10.31 6.04
C MET A 37 9.46 -9.14 6.77
N VAL A 38 9.04 -7.90 6.48
CA VAL A 38 9.47 -6.72 7.23
C VAL A 38 9.14 -6.89 8.72
N CYS A 39 7.88 -7.15 9.05
CA CYS A 39 7.42 -7.28 10.43
C CYS A 39 8.16 -8.41 11.18
N SER A 40 8.40 -9.54 10.50
CA SER A 40 9.18 -10.66 11.04
C SER A 40 10.61 -10.26 11.38
N ILE A 41 11.30 -9.57 10.46
CA ILE A 41 12.67 -9.10 10.69
C ILE A 41 12.69 -8.03 11.80
N SER A 42 11.72 -7.12 11.85
CA SER A 42 11.59 -6.16 12.96
C SER A 42 11.43 -6.86 14.32
N ALA A 43 10.60 -7.90 14.39
CA ALA A 43 10.43 -8.69 15.59
C ALA A 43 11.71 -9.45 16.00
N GLN A 44 12.53 -9.86 15.05
CA GLN A 44 13.86 -10.43 15.33
C GLN A 44 14.81 -9.36 15.90
N LEU A 45 14.94 -8.21 15.23
CA LEU A 45 15.89 -7.15 15.60
C LEU A 45 15.63 -6.61 17.02
N THR A 46 14.36 -6.53 17.42
CA THR A 46 13.95 -6.06 18.76
C THR A 46 14.27 -7.03 19.89
N ARG A 47 14.54 -8.30 19.60
CA ARG A 47 14.98 -9.29 20.60
C ARG A 47 16.49 -9.26 20.83
N LEU A 48 17.25 -8.55 19.99
CA LEU A 48 18.69 -8.42 20.12
C LEU A 48 19.02 -7.17 20.98
N PRO A 49 19.59 -7.34 22.20
CA PRO A 49 19.73 -6.24 23.16
C PRO A 49 20.50 -5.03 22.64
N ASN A 50 21.56 -5.25 21.85
CA ASN A 50 22.39 -4.17 21.30
C ASN A 50 21.81 -3.54 20.03
N ILE A 51 20.73 -4.13 19.49
CA ILE A 51 20.11 -3.69 18.24
C ILE A 51 18.82 -2.93 18.54
N LYS A 52 18.03 -3.39 19.52
CA LYS A 52 16.76 -2.73 19.90
C LYS A 52 16.93 -1.27 20.35
N GLU A 53 18.12 -0.91 20.84
CA GLU A 53 18.48 0.44 21.27
C GLU A 53 19.06 1.30 20.14
N LEU A 54 19.22 0.75 18.93
CA LEU A 54 19.71 1.55 17.80
C LEU A 54 18.65 2.58 17.38
N PRO A 55 19.06 3.82 17.08
CA PRO A 55 18.18 4.85 16.52
C PRO A 55 17.38 4.35 15.32
N GLY A 56 16.09 4.69 15.29
CA GLY A 56 15.16 4.33 14.22
C GLY A 56 14.41 3.01 14.45
N ILE A 57 14.87 2.09 15.31
CA ILE A 57 14.18 0.81 15.51
C ILE A 57 12.78 1.01 16.11
N ALA A 58 12.67 1.82 17.17
CA ALA A 58 11.40 2.06 17.83
C ALA A 58 10.39 2.74 16.89
N GLU A 59 10.87 3.68 16.09
CA GLU A 59 10.08 4.39 15.09
C GLU A 59 9.58 3.43 14.01
N VAL A 60 10.44 2.56 13.47
CA VAL A 60 9.97 1.57 12.47
C VAL A 60 8.89 0.66 13.05
N LEU A 61 8.99 0.21 14.30
CA LEU A 61 7.95 -0.63 14.91
C LEU A 61 6.60 0.09 15.02
N LYS A 62 6.63 1.38 15.37
CA LYS A 62 5.42 2.21 15.38
C LYS A 62 4.80 2.26 14.00
N GLU A 63 5.61 2.52 12.98
CA GLU A 63 5.18 2.60 11.59
C GLU A 63 4.69 1.27 11.01
N ASN A 64 5.24 0.12 11.44
CA ASN A 64 4.77 -1.21 11.04
C ASN A 64 3.28 -1.41 11.34
N THR A 65 2.79 -0.86 12.46
CA THR A 65 1.37 -0.96 12.83
C THR A 65 0.49 -0.22 11.81
N PHE A 66 0.87 1.00 11.42
CA PHE A 66 0.12 1.81 10.47
C PHE A 66 0.12 1.19 9.07
N THR A 67 1.30 0.86 8.56
CA THR A 67 1.48 0.24 7.24
C THR A 67 0.74 -1.09 7.10
N SER A 68 0.85 -1.99 8.09
CA SER A 68 0.14 -3.27 8.09
C SER A 68 -1.39 -3.09 8.14
N TYR A 69 -1.88 -2.20 9.00
CA TYR A 69 -3.32 -1.88 9.08
C TYR A 69 -3.88 -1.39 7.74
N HIS A 70 -3.19 -0.44 7.11
CA HIS A 70 -3.65 0.15 5.87
C HIS A 70 -3.54 -0.81 4.67
N ARG A 71 -2.50 -1.65 4.60
CA ARG A 71 -2.43 -2.71 3.58
C ARG A 71 -3.60 -3.70 3.71
N LEU A 72 -3.91 -4.15 4.92
CA LEU A 72 -5.04 -5.07 5.15
C LEU A 72 -6.37 -4.41 4.82
N THR A 73 -6.55 -3.14 5.20
CA THR A 73 -7.76 -2.37 4.87
C THR A 73 -7.92 -2.23 3.36
N ALA A 74 -6.84 -1.87 2.64
CA ALA A 74 -6.85 -1.78 1.18
C ALA A 74 -7.21 -3.12 0.52
N LYS A 75 -6.62 -4.24 0.97
CA LYS A 75 -6.98 -5.58 0.49
C LYS A 75 -8.48 -5.89 0.68
N GLY A 76 -9.03 -5.54 1.84
CA GLY A 76 -10.46 -5.70 2.13
C GLY A 76 -11.33 -4.85 1.20
N CYS A 77 -10.97 -3.59 0.97
CA CYS A 77 -11.70 -2.72 0.06
C CYS A 77 -11.62 -3.23 -1.40
N ILE A 78 -10.44 -3.63 -1.88
CA ILE A 78 -10.25 -4.24 -3.20
C ILE A 78 -11.17 -5.45 -3.35
N GLN A 79 -11.20 -6.35 -2.35
CA GLN A 79 -12.08 -7.50 -2.37
C GLN A 79 -13.56 -7.11 -2.50
N ARG A 80 -13.99 -6.07 -1.75
CA ARG A 80 -15.36 -5.56 -1.80
C ARG A 80 -15.72 -4.99 -3.17
N LEU A 81 -14.83 -4.17 -3.74
CA LEU A 81 -15.01 -3.59 -5.09
C LEU A 81 -15.15 -4.69 -6.15
N VAL A 82 -14.31 -5.72 -6.09
CA VAL A 82 -14.38 -6.89 -6.98
C VAL A 82 -15.72 -7.62 -6.86
N THR A 83 -16.26 -7.74 -5.63
CA THR A 83 -17.58 -8.31 -5.37
C THR A 83 -18.75 -7.33 -5.58
N GLN A 84 -18.53 -6.24 -6.32
CA GLN A 84 -19.52 -5.23 -6.71
C GLN A 84 -20.03 -4.32 -5.58
N ASP A 85 -19.33 -4.24 -4.45
CA ASP A 85 -19.60 -3.23 -3.42
C ASP A 85 -18.84 -1.93 -3.76
N TRP A 86 -19.45 -1.15 -4.65
CA TRP A 86 -18.95 0.12 -5.19
C TRP A 86 -19.37 1.35 -4.36
N HIS A 87 -19.73 1.16 -3.09
CA HIS A 87 -20.11 2.28 -2.25
C HIS A 87 -18.96 3.30 -2.15
N GLU A 88 -19.27 4.60 -2.26
CA GLU A 88 -18.28 5.68 -2.32
C GLU A 88 -17.28 5.64 -1.16
N THR A 89 -17.76 5.40 0.06
CA THR A 89 -16.90 5.29 1.25
C THR A 89 -15.92 4.11 1.19
N VAL A 90 -16.21 3.04 0.44
CA VAL A 90 -15.30 1.91 0.21
C VAL A 90 -14.17 2.34 -0.72
N ILE A 91 -14.51 3.06 -1.79
CA ILE A 91 -13.56 3.61 -2.75
C ILE A 91 -12.62 4.59 -2.03
N ILE A 92 -13.17 5.53 -1.26
CA ILE A 92 -12.39 6.50 -0.48
C ILE A 92 -11.46 5.78 0.50
N ALA A 93 -11.99 4.85 1.31
CA ALA A 93 -11.18 4.11 2.28
C ALA A 93 -10.07 3.29 1.61
N CYS A 94 -10.33 2.75 0.42
CA CYS A 94 -9.33 2.03 -0.38
C CYS A 94 -8.18 2.96 -0.79
N ILE A 95 -8.52 4.07 -1.43
CA ILE A 95 -7.55 5.06 -1.93
C ILE A 95 -6.72 5.60 -0.77
N GLN A 96 -7.38 6.06 0.30
CA GLN A 96 -6.73 6.55 1.50
C GLN A 96 -5.75 5.54 2.09
N SER A 97 -6.17 4.28 2.21
CA SER A 97 -5.32 3.25 2.79
C SER A 97 -4.09 2.95 1.92
N LEU A 98 -4.25 2.91 0.60
CA LEU A 98 -3.12 2.72 -0.32
C LEU A 98 -2.10 3.87 -0.22
N TYR A 99 -2.55 5.12 -0.23
CA TYR A 99 -1.67 6.29 -0.11
C TYR A 99 -1.01 6.39 1.27
N THR A 100 -1.78 6.14 2.34
CA THR A 100 -1.26 6.19 3.70
C THR A 100 -0.20 5.11 3.92
N ALA A 101 -0.43 3.86 3.48
CA ALA A 101 0.58 2.80 3.53
C ALA A 101 1.88 3.21 2.81
N ARG A 102 1.78 3.75 1.59
CA ARG A 102 2.94 4.23 0.82
C ARG A 102 3.68 5.38 1.52
N ASN A 103 2.95 6.30 2.15
CA ASN A 103 3.57 7.40 2.88
C ASN A 103 4.38 6.88 4.07
N HIS A 104 3.81 5.95 4.85
CA HIS A 104 4.49 5.36 5.99
C HIS A 104 5.65 4.45 5.59
N ASP A 105 5.62 3.79 4.42
CA ASP A 105 6.78 3.07 3.88
C ASP A 105 7.98 4.00 3.69
N ARG A 106 7.77 5.19 3.13
CA ARG A 106 8.84 6.18 2.92
C ARG A 106 9.43 6.67 4.24
N ILE A 107 8.58 6.92 5.23
CA ILE A 107 8.99 7.31 6.58
C ILE A 107 9.83 6.19 7.22
N ARG A 108 9.32 4.94 7.19
CA ARG A 108 10.04 3.74 7.65
C ARG A 108 11.40 3.60 7.01
N ARG A 109 11.48 3.81 5.69
CA ARG A 109 12.72 3.71 4.94
C ARG A 109 13.77 4.66 5.49
N GLY A 110 13.37 5.89 5.85
CA GLY A 110 14.24 6.88 6.49
C GLY A 110 14.84 6.34 7.79
N TYR A 111 14.01 5.81 8.68
CA TYR A 111 14.46 5.24 9.95
C TYR A 111 15.33 3.98 9.77
N MET A 112 15.01 3.09 8.83
CA MET A 112 15.83 1.92 8.55
C MET A 112 17.23 2.31 8.04
N LEU A 113 17.33 3.36 7.22
CA LEU A 113 18.62 3.89 6.76
C LEU A 113 19.43 4.52 7.90
N GLU A 114 18.76 5.19 8.85
CA GLU A 114 19.39 5.69 10.06
C GLU A 114 19.97 4.53 10.89
N THR A 115 19.16 3.50 11.18
CA THR A 115 19.61 2.29 11.87
C THR A 115 20.81 1.65 11.15
N LYS A 116 20.74 1.49 9.82
CA LYS A 116 21.83 0.91 9.02
C LYS A 116 23.16 1.65 9.19
N ARG A 117 23.12 2.98 9.27
CA ARG A 117 24.31 3.83 9.36
C ARG A 117 25.14 3.53 10.61
N VAL A 118 24.46 3.30 11.73
CA VAL A 118 25.07 3.11 13.06
C VAL A 118 25.17 1.64 13.48
N ALA A 119 24.57 0.72 12.73
CA ALA A 119 24.58 -0.69 13.06
C ALA A 119 26.00 -1.32 12.99
N PRO A 120 26.31 -2.26 13.90
CA PRO A 120 27.54 -3.05 13.83
C PRO A 120 27.67 -3.81 12.50
N PRO A 121 28.89 -4.05 11.98
CA PRO A 121 29.08 -4.75 10.71
C PRO A 121 28.32 -6.08 10.57
N PRO A 122 28.25 -6.96 11.58
CA PRO A 122 27.50 -8.21 11.50
C PRO A 122 25.98 -8.02 11.27
N THR A 123 25.41 -6.90 11.69
CA THR A 123 23.96 -6.62 11.61
C THR A 123 23.57 -5.90 10.32
N LYS A 124 24.53 -5.28 9.62
CA LYS A 124 24.24 -4.50 8.40
C LYS A 124 23.57 -5.33 7.32
N ALA A 125 24.00 -6.56 7.12
CA ALA A 125 23.39 -7.46 6.13
C ALA A 125 21.91 -7.74 6.44
N THR A 126 21.56 -7.94 7.72
CA THR A 126 20.16 -8.14 8.14
C THR A 126 19.33 -6.87 7.88
N ILE A 127 19.87 -5.69 8.17
CA ILE A 127 19.18 -4.42 7.91
C ILE A 127 19.05 -4.14 6.40
N GLU A 128 20.03 -4.54 5.59
CA GLU A 128 19.94 -4.46 4.13
C GLU A 128 18.83 -5.35 3.58
N ASN A 129 18.77 -6.60 4.04
CA ASN A 129 17.68 -7.51 3.70
C ASN A 129 16.31 -6.94 4.17
N TRP A 130 16.27 -6.32 5.36
CA TRP A 130 15.08 -5.65 5.88
C TRP A 130 14.58 -4.53 4.97
N ILE A 131 15.49 -3.66 4.51
CA ILE A 131 15.19 -2.58 3.57
C ILE A 131 14.74 -3.15 2.21
N GLN A 132 15.38 -4.22 1.72
CA GLN A 132 14.99 -4.84 0.46
C GLN A 132 13.55 -5.37 0.51
N TRP A 133 13.12 -5.95 1.63
CA TRP A 133 11.73 -6.38 1.80
C TRP A 133 10.76 -5.21 1.86
N LEU A 134 11.14 -4.09 2.49
CA LEU A 134 10.35 -2.85 2.44
C LEU A 134 10.22 -2.34 0.99
N ASP A 135 11.32 -2.28 0.25
CA ASP A 135 11.33 -1.81 -1.14
C ASP A 135 10.45 -2.73 -2.03
N ASN A 136 10.46 -4.04 -1.80
CA ASN A 136 9.55 -4.98 -2.47
C ASN A 136 8.07 -4.73 -2.08
N ALA A 137 7.79 -4.52 -0.80
CA ALA A 137 6.44 -4.26 -0.31
C ALA A 137 5.85 -2.95 -0.87
N GLU A 138 6.66 -1.90 -0.98
CA GLU A 138 6.29 -0.65 -1.63
C GLU A 138 6.10 -0.83 -3.14
N GLY A 139 6.99 -1.56 -3.81
CA GLY A 139 6.89 -1.84 -5.25
C GLY A 139 5.56 -2.49 -5.63
N TYR A 140 5.19 -3.58 -4.94
CA TYR A 140 3.90 -4.24 -5.15
C TYR A 140 2.71 -3.33 -4.77
N LEU A 141 2.83 -2.52 -3.71
CA LEU A 141 1.77 -1.56 -3.35
C LEU A 141 1.53 -0.55 -4.48
N GLN A 142 2.60 -0.02 -5.08
CA GLN A 142 2.49 0.93 -6.19
C GLN A 142 1.86 0.29 -7.43
N GLU A 143 2.21 -0.95 -7.76
CA GLU A 143 1.53 -1.71 -8.82
C GLU A 143 0.04 -1.89 -8.52
N THR A 144 -0.31 -2.28 -7.28
CA THR A 144 -1.71 -2.36 -6.86
C THR A 144 -2.44 -1.02 -6.98
N MET A 145 -1.80 0.11 -6.65
CA MET A 145 -2.39 1.43 -6.82
C MET A 145 -2.76 1.71 -8.28
N VAL A 146 -1.86 1.42 -9.21
CA VAL A 146 -2.11 1.61 -10.66
C VAL A 146 -3.28 0.73 -11.12
N GLN A 147 -3.28 -0.53 -10.75
CA GLN A 147 -4.32 -1.47 -11.17
C GLN A 147 -5.68 -1.15 -10.51
N THR A 148 -5.68 -0.68 -9.26
CA THR A 148 -6.90 -0.24 -8.54
C THR A 148 -7.44 1.06 -9.14
N GLN A 149 -6.57 1.97 -9.60
CA GLN A 149 -6.98 3.16 -10.34
C GLN A 149 -7.63 2.79 -11.67
N GLN A 150 -7.12 1.79 -12.39
CA GLN A 150 -7.73 1.29 -13.62
C GLN A 150 -9.12 0.69 -13.34
N LEU A 151 -9.25 -0.07 -12.25
CA LEU A 151 -10.51 -0.65 -11.78
C LEU A 151 -11.58 0.43 -11.47
N ILE A 152 -11.22 1.45 -10.70
CA ILE A 152 -12.14 2.54 -10.30
C ILE A 152 -12.39 3.53 -11.46
N GLY A 153 -11.47 3.62 -12.40
CA GLY A 153 -11.47 4.62 -13.45
C GLY A 153 -10.78 5.92 -13.02
N TYR A 154 -9.99 6.47 -13.94
CA TYR A 154 -9.11 7.63 -13.71
C TYR A 154 -9.84 8.85 -13.13
N ARG A 155 -11.01 9.21 -13.69
CA ARG A 155 -11.77 10.40 -13.26
C ARG A 155 -12.26 10.29 -11.82
N GLN A 156 -12.84 9.14 -11.48
CA GLN A 156 -13.38 8.89 -10.13
C GLN A 156 -12.25 8.79 -9.10
N TRP A 157 -11.14 8.13 -9.45
CA TRP A 157 -9.94 8.13 -8.60
C TRP A 157 -9.46 9.55 -8.27
N HIS A 158 -9.34 10.41 -9.28
CA HIS A 158 -8.82 11.76 -9.09
C HIS A 158 -9.77 12.69 -8.32
N GLN A 159 -11.08 12.48 -8.38
CA GLN A 159 -12.02 13.21 -7.53
C GLN A 159 -11.68 12.97 -6.05
N PHE A 160 -11.46 11.71 -5.66
CA PHE A 160 -11.18 11.33 -4.27
C PHE A 160 -9.74 11.59 -3.80
N THR A 161 -8.82 11.94 -4.71
CA THR A 161 -7.46 12.36 -4.34
C THR A 161 -7.23 13.87 -4.39
N SER A 162 -8.13 14.65 -5.02
CA SER A 162 -7.93 16.10 -5.24
C SER A 162 -8.66 16.96 -4.22
N ASP A 163 -9.68 16.43 -3.54
CA ASP A 163 -10.24 17.08 -2.37
C ASP A 163 -9.31 16.87 -1.17
N PRO A 164 -9.00 17.92 -0.40
CA PRO A 164 -8.25 17.77 0.84
C PRO A 164 -9.11 16.96 1.80
N LEU A 165 -8.70 15.72 2.03
CA LEU A 165 -9.24 14.85 3.07
C LEU A 165 -8.96 15.41 4.46
#